data_AF-A0A813FQC4-F1
#
_entry.id   AF-A0A813FQC4-F1
#
_cell.length_a   1.000
_cell.length_b   1.000
_cell.length_c   1.000
_cell.angle_alpha   90.00
_cell.angle_beta   90.00
_cell.angle_gamma   90.00
#
_symmetry.space_group_name_H-M   'P 1'
#
loop_
_entity.id
_entity.type
_entity.pdbx_description
1 polymer ?
#
loop_
_entity_poly.entity_id
_entity_poly.type
_entity_poly.pdbx_seq_one_letter_code
_entity_poly.pdbx_strand_id
1 'polypeptide(L)'
;MGASTSVADSPLISFLHGEFERAKSENTKVPTRSHGKNGLYFHQIQQLQPPRDFPLDLRHIGTLWKLDSNHDGFVSFEELLAFAEFCNDLQRTDGDLDLAQKLKANCVMEMWESISEERSQDAFADWVICLVTQGEPHKTFAISSEALPKAEYDSERGQPVRFLHHDAVMTLYELMTPYQIATHIDQQSFLDLLQQIAEVMSLQPLTEQELDDWVPVEVVHSWVKRFIAAQANLFKELGLNT
;
A
#
# COMPACT_ATOMS: atom_id res chain seq x y z
N MET A 1 -17.96 -21.38 35.86
CA MET A 1 -18.39 -21.92 34.55
C MET A 1 -18.64 -20.74 33.65
N GLY A 2 -17.64 -20.34 32.85
CA GLY A 2 -17.80 -19.28 31.85
C GLY A 2 -18.43 -19.89 30.61
N ALA A 3 -19.59 -19.41 30.21
CA ALA A 3 -20.21 -19.82 28.96
C ALA A 3 -19.35 -19.28 27.81
N SER A 4 -18.69 -20.16 27.08
CA SER A 4 -18.09 -19.82 25.78
C SER A 4 -19.23 -19.62 24.79
N THR A 5 -19.76 -18.40 24.72
CA THR A 5 -20.57 -17.98 23.58
C THR A 5 -19.76 -18.24 22.31
N SER A 6 -20.36 -18.95 21.36
CA SER A 6 -19.78 -19.19 20.04
C SER A 6 -19.31 -17.86 19.45
N VAL A 7 -18.03 -17.75 19.13
CA VAL A 7 -17.43 -16.55 18.53
C VAL A 7 -18.20 -16.14 17.27
N ALA A 8 -18.75 -17.12 16.54
CA ALA A 8 -19.53 -16.93 15.32
C ALA A 8 -20.84 -16.11 15.47
N ASP A 9 -21.40 -16.02 16.69
CA ASP A 9 -22.63 -15.24 16.95
C ASP A 9 -22.34 -13.87 17.60
N SER A 10 -21.07 -13.42 17.57
CA SER A 10 -20.70 -12.13 18.14
C SER A 10 -21.34 -10.98 17.33
N PRO A 11 -22.02 -10.03 18.00
CA PRO A 11 -22.53 -8.81 17.35
C PRO A 11 -21.44 -8.04 16.60
N LEU A 12 -20.19 -8.15 17.03
CA LEU A 12 -19.03 -7.56 16.36
C LEU A 12 -18.78 -8.19 14.98
N ILE A 13 -18.88 -9.53 14.86
CA ILE A 13 -18.67 -10.23 13.59
C ILE A 13 -19.77 -9.87 12.60
N SER A 14 -21.03 -9.83 13.06
CA SER A 14 -22.14 -9.39 12.22
C SER A 14 -21.98 -7.95 11.74
N PHE A 15 -21.48 -7.06 12.61
CA PHE A 15 -21.17 -5.68 12.24
C PHE A 15 -20.04 -5.61 11.20
N LEU A 16 -18.90 -6.25 11.46
CA LEU A 16 -17.75 -6.27 10.55
C LEU A 16 -18.12 -6.86 9.19
N HIS A 17 -18.89 -7.95 9.17
CA HIS A 17 -19.36 -8.55 7.93
C HIS A 17 -20.30 -7.60 7.16
N GLY A 18 -21.20 -6.91 7.88
CA GLY A 18 -22.08 -5.90 7.28
C GLY A 18 -21.30 -4.74 6.66
N GLU A 19 -20.30 -4.22 7.36
CA GLU A 19 -19.43 -3.15 6.87
C GLU A 19 -18.54 -3.58 5.71
N PHE A 20 -18.01 -4.81 5.75
CA PHE A 20 -17.22 -5.39 4.67
C PHE A 20 -18.04 -5.50 3.38
N GLU A 21 -19.24 -6.07 3.45
CA GLU A 21 -20.14 -6.19 2.29
C GLU A 21 -20.63 -4.82 1.80
N ARG A 22 -20.87 -3.86 2.72
CA ARG A 22 -21.20 -2.47 2.36
C ARG A 22 -20.07 -1.85 1.54
N ALA A 23 -18.84 -1.84 2.06
CA ALA A 23 -17.68 -1.24 1.38
C ALA A 23 -17.39 -1.92 0.02
N LYS A 24 -17.60 -3.23 -0.05
CA LYS A 24 -17.49 -4.00 -1.30
C LYS A 24 -18.52 -3.54 -2.35
N SER A 25 -19.78 -3.37 -1.95
CA SER A 25 -20.90 -3.03 -2.84
C SER A 25 -20.93 -1.57 -3.31
N GLU A 26 -20.45 -0.63 -2.49
CA GLU A 26 -20.52 0.80 -2.79
C GLU A 26 -19.64 1.21 -3.98
N ASN A 27 -18.56 0.46 -4.23
CA ASN A 27 -17.58 0.74 -5.28
C ASN A 27 -17.81 -0.03 -6.60
N THR A 28 -18.82 -0.88 -6.68
CA THR A 28 -19.18 -1.62 -7.92
C THR A 28 -19.64 -0.73 -9.10
N LYS A 29 -19.73 0.58 -8.90
CA LYS A 29 -20.04 1.56 -9.96
C LYS A 29 -18.85 1.88 -10.85
N VAL A 30 -17.62 1.62 -10.40
CA VAL A 30 -16.45 1.63 -11.27
C VAL A 30 -16.34 0.23 -11.88
N PRO A 31 -16.32 0.07 -13.21
CA PRO A 31 -16.22 -1.22 -13.86
C PRO A 31 -14.78 -1.76 -13.74
N THR A 32 -14.30 -1.96 -12.52
CA THR A 32 -13.10 -2.75 -12.30
C THR A 32 -13.45 -4.18 -12.69
N ARG A 33 -12.67 -4.74 -13.62
CA ARG A 33 -12.75 -6.15 -14.02
C ARG A 33 -12.23 -7.05 -12.90
N SER A 34 -12.69 -6.85 -11.66
CA SER A 34 -12.33 -7.64 -10.50
C SER A 34 -12.97 -9.02 -10.63
N HIS A 35 -12.32 -9.88 -11.41
CA HIS A 35 -12.59 -11.31 -11.41
C HIS A 35 -12.38 -11.85 -9.98
N GLY A 36 -13.48 -12.10 -9.27
CA GLY A 36 -13.59 -13.16 -8.27
C GLY A 36 -12.77 -13.05 -6.97
N LYS A 37 -12.06 -11.96 -6.70
CA LYS A 37 -11.35 -11.81 -5.42
C LYS A 37 -12.30 -11.36 -4.31
N ASN A 38 -12.35 -12.14 -3.23
CA ASN A 38 -13.15 -11.87 -2.03
C ASN A 38 -12.41 -10.92 -1.08
N GLY A 39 -12.17 -9.68 -1.50
CA GLY A 39 -11.41 -8.71 -0.71
C GLY A 39 -11.78 -7.26 -0.97
N LEU A 40 -11.25 -6.38 -0.14
CA LEU A 40 -11.35 -4.92 -0.24
C LEU A 40 -10.02 -4.33 -0.69
N TYR A 41 -10.04 -3.52 -1.74
CA TYR A 41 -8.89 -2.71 -2.12
C TYR A 41 -8.79 -1.44 -1.26
N PHE A 42 -7.64 -0.77 -1.31
CA PHE A 42 -7.36 0.41 -0.50
C PHE A 42 -8.48 1.45 -0.48
N HIS A 43 -9.01 1.85 -1.65
CA HIS A 43 -10.11 2.82 -1.70
C HIS A 43 -11.38 2.34 -1.00
N GLN A 44 -11.64 1.04 -0.96
CA GLN A 44 -12.78 0.46 -0.24
C GLN A 44 -12.51 0.39 1.27
N ILE A 45 -11.27 0.04 1.66
CA ILE A 45 -10.83 0.05 3.06
C ILE A 45 -11.00 1.45 3.66
N GLN A 46 -10.67 2.51 2.91
CA GLN A 46 -10.86 3.90 3.34
C GLN A 46 -12.33 4.30 3.59
N GLN A 47 -13.30 3.54 3.07
CA GLN A 47 -14.74 3.78 3.29
C GLN A 47 -15.30 3.00 4.48
N LEU A 48 -14.53 2.10 5.09
CA LEU A 48 -14.97 1.37 6.28
C LEU A 48 -15.22 2.37 7.42
N GLN A 49 -16.33 2.18 8.14
CA GLN A 49 -16.63 2.98 9.31
C GLN A 49 -16.26 2.18 10.55
N PRO A 50 -15.13 2.50 11.21
CA PRO A 50 -14.81 1.81 12.45
C PRO A 50 -15.88 2.14 13.51
N PRO A 51 -16.05 1.27 14.54
CA PRO A 51 -16.95 1.54 15.65
C PRO A 51 -16.68 2.92 16.25
N ARG A 52 -17.72 3.63 16.71
CA ARG A 52 -17.63 5.02 17.19
C ARG A 52 -16.59 5.24 18.31
N ASP A 53 -16.38 4.21 19.11
CA ASP A 53 -15.48 4.24 20.26
C ASP A 53 -14.04 3.84 19.88
N PHE A 54 -13.79 3.58 18.60
CA PHE A 54 -12.52 3.08 18.09
C PHE A 54 -12.04 3.89 16.87
N PRO A 55 -11.37 5.04 17.09
CA PRO A 55 -10.89 5.87 15.99
C PRO A 55 -9.68 5.22 15.30
N LEU A 56 -9.96 4.40 14.29
CA LEU A 56 -8.96 3.72 13.47
C LEU A 56 -8.59 4.56 12.24
N ASP A 57 -7.30 4.85 12.09
CA ASP A 57 -6.77 5.49 10.89
C ASP A 57 -6.41 4.43 9.84
N LEU A 58 -7.37 4.14 8.96
CA LEU A 58 -7.24 3.21 7.83
C LEU A 58 -6.51 3.80 6.62
N ARG A 59 -5.98 5.04 6.72
CA ARG A 59 -5.12 5.64 5.69
C ARG A 59 -3.65 5.52 6.01
N HIS A 60 -3.35 5.15 7.25
CA HIS A 60 -1.99 5.08 7.73
C HIS A 60 -1.31 3.76 7.30
N ILE A 61 -0.14 3.88 6.67
CA ILE A 61 0.55 2.75 6.03
C ILE A 61 0.87 1.60 6.99
N GLY A 62 1.27 1.89 8.24
CA GLY A 62 1.53 0.82 9.21
C GLY A 62 0.25 0.06 9.57
N THR A 63 -0.89 0.75 9.61
CA THR A 63 -2.19 0.10 9.84
C THR A 63 -2.55 -0.80 8.66
N LEU A 64 -2.36 -0.32 7.44
CA LEU A 64 -2.61 -1.08 6.21
C LEU A 64 -1.70 -2.29 6.11
N TRP A 65 -0.41 -2.14 6.44
CA TRP A 65 0.57 -3.22 6.47
C TRP A 65 0.17 -4.33 7.47
N LYS A 66 -0.29 -3.95 8.66
CA LYS A 66 -0.75 -4.89 9.67
C LYS A 66 -2.08 -5.55 9.28
N LEU A 67 -2.94 -4.82 8.57
CA LEU A 67 -4.26 -5.27 8.14
C LEU A 67 -4.17 -6.26 6.96
N ASP A 68 -3.35 -5.99 5.95
CA ASP A 68 -3.06 -6.86 4.81
C ASP A 68 -1.91 -7.81 5.19
N SER A 69 -2.25 -8.93 5.82
CA SER A 69 -1.29 -9.83 6.46
C SER A 69 -0.45 -10.65 5.48
N ASN A 70 -0.99 -10.90 4.28
CA ASN A 70 -0.30 -11.64 3.22
C ASN A 70 0.42 -10.71 2.22
N HIS A 71 0.21 -9.40 2.36
CA HIS A 71 0.82 -8.33 1.57
C HIS A 71 0.50 -8.44 0.07
N ASP A 72 -0.73 -8.81 -0.27
CA ASP A 72 -1.17 -8.96 -1.67
C ASP A 72 -1.88 -7.72 -2.25
N GLY A 73 -2.02 -6.66 -1.46
CA GLY A 73 -2.59 -5.37 -1.85
C GLY A 73 -4.11 -5.31 -1.75
N PHE A 74 -4.76 -6.32 -1.18
CA PHE A 74 -6.17 -6.25 -0.79
C PHE A 74 -6.37 -6.90 0.59
N VAL A 75 -7.50 -6.61 1.23
CA VAL A 75 -7.82 -7.12 2.57
C VAL A 75 -8.99 -8.08 2.49
N SER A 76 -8.76 -9.32 2.88
CA SER A 76 -9.82 -10.32 3.01
C SER A 76 -10.68 -10.09 4.26
N PHE A 77 -11.84 -10.75 4.34
CA PHE A 77 -12.67 -10.68 5.55
C PHE A 77 -11.95 -11.31 6.75
N GLU A 78 -11.23 -12.40 6.53
CA GLU A 78 -10.45 -13.10 7.55
C GLU A 78 -9.33 -12.19 8.11
N GLU A 79 -8.67 -11.42 7.25
CA GLU A 79 -7.66 -10.46 7.66
C GLU A 79 -8.25 -9.29 8.46
N LEU A 80 -9.38 -8.75 8.01
CA LEU A 80 -10.11 -7.72 8.76
C LEU A 80 -10.55 -8.23 10.14
N LEU A 81 -11.00 -9.49 10.23
CA LEU A 81 -11.36 -10.12 11.49
C LEU A 81 -10.16 -10.30 12.41
N ALA A 82 -9.04 -10.81 11.87
CA ALA A 82 -7.79 -10.98 12.63
C ALA A 82 -7.27 -9.63 13.16
N PHE A 83 -7.38 -8.57 12.36
CA PHE A 83 -7.02 -7.21 12.78
C PHE A 83 -7.95 -6.68 13.89
N ALA A 84 -9.25 -6.97 13.83
CA ALA A 84 -10.18 -6.60 14.89
C ALA A 84 -9.89 -7.35 16.21
N GLU A 85 -9.50 -8.62 16.14
CA GLU A 85 -9.05 -9.39 17.31
C GLU A 85 -7.78 -8.77 17.92
N PHE A 86 -6.79 -8.42 17.09
CA PHE A 86 -5.60 -7.69 17.51
C PHE A 86 -5.93 -6.37 18.23
N CYS A 87 -6.86 -5.59 17.68
CA CYS A 87 -7.35 -4.35 18.30
C CYS A 87 -7.94 -4.58 19.70
N ASN A 88 -8.78 -5.62 19.85
CA ASN A 88 -9.40 -5.97 21.12
C ASN A 88 -8.37 -6.42 22.17
N ASP A 89 -7.36 -7.19 21.74
CA ASP A 89 -6.29 -7.64 22.63
C ASP A 89 -5.43 -6.47 23.12
N LEU A 90 -5.14 -5.51 22.24
CA LEU A 90 -4.42 -4.30 22.61
C LEU A 90 -5.26 -3.46 23.59
N GLN A 91 -6.55 -3.28 23.33
CA GLN A 91 -7.46 -2.57 24.24
C GLN A 91 -7.52 -3.23 25.63
N ARG A 92 -7.58 -4.56 25.68
CA ARG A 92 -7.59 -5.32 26.93
C ARG A 92 -6.31 -5.15 27.74
N THR A 93 -5.17 -5.01 27.06
CA THR A 93 -3.85 -4.94 27.70
C THR A 93 -3.48 -3.52 28.12
N ASP A 94 -3.72 -2.54 27.25
CA ASP A 94 -3.25 -1.16 27.40
C ASP A 94 -4.33 -0.19 27.91
N GLY A 95 -5.58 -0.64 27.98
CA GLY A 95 -6.76 0.16 28.31
C GLY A 95 -7.15 1.16 27.21
N ASP A 96 -8.21 1.92 27.48
CA ASP A 96 -8.82 2.83 26.48
C ASP A 96 -8.03 4.13 26.28
N LEU A 97 -7.21 4.53 27.25
CA LEU A 97 -6.48 5.81 27.19
C LEU A 97 -5.45 5.77 26.07
N ASP A 98 -5.60 6.69 25.11
CA ASP A 98 -4.75 6.86 23.92
C ASP A 98 -4.66 5.61 23.02
N LEU A 99 -5.67 4.74 23.06
CA LEU A 99 -5.69 3.46 22.34
C LEU A 99 -5.37 3.61 20.84
N ALA A 100 -5.95 4.60 20.17
CA ALA A 100 -5.69 4.82 18.75
C ALA A 100 -4.23 5.19 18.44
N GLN A 101 -3.58 5.97 19.31
CA GLN A 101 -2.17 6.32 19.14
C GLN A 101 -1.28 5.11 19.43
N LYS A 102 -1.60 4.32 20.48
CA LYS A 102 -0.89 3.08 20.80
C LYS A 102 -1.02 2.04 19.70
N LEU A 103 -2.21 1.86 19.14
CA LEU A 103 -2.45 0.96 18.02
C LEU A 103 -1.62 1.37 16.81
N LYS A 104 -1.69 2.66 16.44
CA LYS A 104 -0.88 3.20 15.35
C LYS A 104 0.60 2.96 15.58
N ALA A 105 1.11 3.25 16.78
CA ALA A 105 2.51 3.03 17.14
C ALA A 105 2.90 1.54 17.03
N ASN A 106 2.09 0.61 17.56
CA ASN A 106 2.35 -0.82 17.45
C ASN A 106 2.41 -1.27 15.99
N CYS A 107 1.44 -0.87 15.17
CA CYS A 107 1.43 -1.18 13.74
C CYS A 107 2.67 -0.61 13.01
N VAL A 108 3.11 0.61 13.35
CA VAL A 108 4.34 1.21 12.81
C VAL A 108 5.56 0.41 13.22
N MET A 109 5.68 0.05 14.50
CA MET A 109 6.85 -0.69 15.02
C MET A 109 6.96 -2.06 14.36
N GLU A 110 5.87 -2.83 14.32
CA GLU A 110 5.86 -4.14 13.65
C GLU A 110 6.22 -4.04 12.15
N MET A 111 5.72 -3.00 11.48
CA MET A 111 6.07 -2.72 10.08
C MET A 111 7.57 -2.41 9.95
N TRP A 112 8.15 -1.60 10.83
CA TRP A 112 9.58 -1.30 10.76
C TRP A 112 10.48 -2.49 11.06
N GLU A 113 10.08 -3.32 12.03
CA GLU A 113 10.77 -4.57 12.34
C GLU A 113 10.82 -5.47 11.10
N SER A 114 9.71 -5.60 10.36
CA SER A 114 9.64 -6.45 9.17
C SER A 114 10.45 -5.91 7.98
N ILE A 115 10.52 -4.59 7.78
CA ILE A 115 11.17 -3.96 6.61
C ILE A 115 12.60 -3.46 6.86
N SER A 116 13.15 -3.74 8.05
CA SER A 116 14.50 -3.31 8.42
C SER A 116 15.61 -3.94 7.57
N GLU A 117 15.37 -5.13 7.01
CA GLU A 117 16.31 -5.85 6.13
C GLU A 117 16.15 -5.45 4.66
N GLU A 118 17.24 -5.40 3.90
CA GLU A 118 17.24 -5.00 2.48
C GLU A 118 16.28 -5.83 1.62
N ARG A 119 16.23 -7.15 1.84
CA ARG A 119 15.32 -8.05 1.11
C ARG A 119 13.85 -7.75 1.40
N SER A 120 13.54 -7.34 2.63
CA SER A 120 12.19 -6.98 3.03
C SER A 120 11.75 -5.62 2.46
N GLN A 121 12.70 -4.74 2.13
CA GLN A 121 12.41 -3.47 1.47
C GLN A 121 11.91 -3.67 0.03
N ASP A 122 12.44 -4.69 -0.68
CA ASP A 122 11.90 -5.09 -1.99
C ASP A 122 10.46 -5.61 -1.84
N ALA A 123 10.22 -6.53 -0.89
CA ALA A 123 8.88 -7.06 -0.64
C ALA A 123 7.87 -5.97 -0.25
N PHE A 124 8.32 -4.97 0.54
CA PHE A 124 7.51 -3.80 0.87
C PHE A 124 7.22 -2.93 -0.37
N ALA A 125 8.19 -2.71 -1.23
CA ALA A 125 7.97 -1.97 -2.47
C ALA A 125 6.99 -2.69 -3.39
N ASP A 126 7.12 -4.02 -3.55
CA ASP A 126 6.16 -4.85 -4.28
C ASP A 126 4.75 -4.75 -3.69
N TRP A 127 4.61 -4.83 -2.36
CA TRP A 127 3.34 -4.64 -1.67
C TRP A 127 2.73 -3.27 -1.94
N VAL A 128 3.50 -2.19 -1.86
CA VAL A 128 3.02 -0.83 -2.17
C VAL A 128 2.51 -0.75 -3.61
N ILE A 129 3.22 -1.36 -4.58
CA ILE A 129 2.75 -1.42 -5.97
C ILE A 129 1.40 -2.16 -6.07
N CYS A 130 1.27 -3.33 -5.44
CA CYS A 130 0.01 -4.07 -5.39
C CYS A 130 -1.11 -3.23 -4.76
N LEU A 131 -0.83 -2.57 -3.64
CA LEU A 131 -1.78 -1.74 -2.92
C LEU A 131 -2.28 -0.56 -3.78
N VAL A 132 -1.39 0.19 -4.43
CA VAL A 132 -1.78 1.40 -5.19
C VAL A 132 -2.43 1.06 -6.53
N THR A 133 -2.15 -0.11 -7.10
CA THR A 133 -2.79 -0.55 -8.37
C THR A 133 -4.26 -0.91 -8.21
N GLN A 134 -4.78 -1.12 -7.00
CA GLN A 134 -6.18 -1.50 -6.75
C GLN A 134 -6.64 -2.74 -7.55
N GLY A 135 -5.72 -3.65 -7.88
CA GLY A 135 -6.01 -4.82 -8.71
C GLY A 135 -6.21 -4.51 -10.20
N GLU A 136 -5.95 -3.30 -10.65
CA GLU A 136 -5.95 -2.95 -12.07
C GLU A 136 -4.74 -3.56 -12.79
N PRO A 137 -4.94 -4.15 -13.99
CA PRO A 137 -3.83 -4.69 -14.75
C PRO A 137 -2.93 -3.56 -15.26
N HIS A 138 -1.62 -3.76 -15.15
CA HIS A 138 -0.65 -2.81 -15.72
C HIS A 138 -0.82 -2.71 -17.24
N LYS A 139 -0.77 -1.48 -17.75
CA LYS A 139 -0.59 -1.25 -19.19
C LYS A 139 0.86 -1.54 -19.55
N THR A 140 1.08 -2.17 -20.69
CA THR A 140 2.42 -2.52 -21.16
C THR A 140 2.72 -1.82 -22.47
N PHE A 141 3.89 -1.20 -22.58
CA PHE A 141 4.33 -0.54 -23.80
C PHE A 141 5.64 -1.18 -24.29
N ALA A 142 5.79 -1.24 -25.62
CA ALA A 142 7.01 -1.71 -26.24
C ALA A 142 7.96 -0.53 -26.40
N ILE A 143 8.95 -0.42 -25.52
CA ILE A 143 9.98 0.61 -25.66
C ILE A 143 10.90 0.21 -26.81
N SER A 144 11.04 1.09 -27.80
CA SER A 144 11.94 0.84 -28.94
C SER A 144 13.36 0.58 -28.44
N SER A 145 13.94 -0.54 -28.85
CA SER A 145 15.28 -0.98 -28.45
C SER A 145 16.40 -0.03 -28.88
N GLU A 146 16.10 0.93 -29.77
CA GLU A 146 17.04 1.95 -30.23
C GLU A 146 17.37 2.99 -29.15
N ALA A 147 16.52 3.17 -28.14
CA ALA A 147 16.70 4.16 -27.07
C ALA A 147 17.49 3.63 -25.85
N LEU A 148 17.72 2.32 -25.75
CA LEU A 148 18.33 1.70 -24.57
C LEU A 148 19.85 1.45 -24.76
N PRO A 149 20.70 1.87 -23.80
CA PRO A 149 22.11 1.48 -23.79
C PRO A 149 22.25 -0.05 -23.68
N LYS A 150 22.94 -0.66 -24.66
CA LYS A 150 23.18 -2.12 -24.79
C LYS A 150 23.86 -2.82 -23.59
N ALA A 151 24.20 -2.12 -22.52
CA ALA A 151 25.25 -2.55 -21.60
C ALA A 151 24.77 -3.26 -20.33
N GLU A 152 23.51 -3.16 -19.90
CA GLU A 152 23.16 -3.60 -18.53
C GLU A 152 21.81 -4.29 -18.33
N TYR A 153 21.01 -4.49 -19.39
CA TYR A 153 19.85 -5.36 -19.30
C TYR A 153 20.17 -6.72 -19.89
N ASP A 154 19.93 -7.76 -19.10
CA ASP A 154 19.97 -9.20 -19.41
C ASP A 154 18.88 -9.54 -20.46
N SER A 155 19.04 -8.90 -21.62
CA SER A 155 18.05 -8.64 -22.66
C SER A 155 17.92 -9.82 -23.63
N GLU A 156 17.76 -11.03 -23.08
CA GLU A 156 17.29 -12.17 -23.87
C GLU A 156 15.78 -12.13 -24.12
N ARG A 157 15.02 -11.21 -23.50
CA ARG A 157 13.59 -11.07 -23.73
C ARG A 157 13.22 -9.61 -23.79
N GLY A 158 12.85 -9.10 -24.96
CA GLY A 158 12.17 -7.81 -25.13
C GLY A 158 10.79 -7.83 -24.49
N GLN A 159 10.74 -8.01 -23.18
CA GLN A 159 9.50 -7.96 -22.41
C GLN A 159 9.02 -6.51 -22.41
N PRO A 160 7.72 -6.29 -22.64
CA PRO A 160 7.17 -4.95 -22.63
C PRO A 160 7.23 -4.41 -21.19
N VAL A 161 7.56 -3.13 -21.06
CA VAL A 161 7.67 -2.47 -19.75
C VAL A 161 6.27 -2.22 -19.22
N ARG A 162 6.07 -2.47 -17.92
CA ARG A 162 4.79 -2.27 -17.24
C ARG A 162 4.72 -0.86 -16.71
N PHE A 163 3.56 -0.22 -16.81
CA PHE A 163 3.34 1.13 -16.35
C PHE A 163 2.16 1.21 -15.38
N LEU A 164 2.27 2.16 -14.46
CA LEU A 164 1.20 2.65 -13.60
C LEU A 164 0.57 3.89 -14.23
N HIS A 165 -0.75 3.96 -14.19
CA HIS A 165 -1.48 5.17 -14.55
C HIS A 165 -1.27 6.25 -13.48
N HIS A 166 -1.41 7.51 -13.89
CA HIS A 166 -1.44 8.70 -13.03
C HIS A 166 -2.20 8.47 -11.71
N ASP A 167 -3.41 7.89 -11.77
CA ASP A 167 -4.26 7.71 -10.58
C ASP A 167 -3.64 6.78 -9.52
N ALA A 168 -2.92 5.74 -9.93
CA ALA A 168 -2.18 4.87 -9.03
C ALA A 168 -0.98 5.61 -8.41
N VAL A 169 -0.32 6.48 -9.17
CA VAL A 169 0.75 7.36 -8.66
C VAL A 169 0.20 8.38 -7.67
N MET A 170 -1.00 8.92 -7.89
CA MET A 170 -1.65 9.81 -6.93
C MET A 170 -2.04 9.09 -5.65
N THR A 171 -2.51 7.85 -5.76
CA THR A 171 -2.76 6.98 -4.60
C THR A 171 -1.48 6.76 -3.80
N LEU A 172 -0.35 6.53 -4.48
CA LEU A 172 0.97 6.46 -3.84
C LEU A 172 1.32 7.77 -3.13
N TYR A 173 1.15 8.92 -3.78
CA TYR A 173 1.43 10.22 -3.18
C TYR A 173 0.64 10.43 -1.88
N GLU A 174 -0.66 10.11 -1.88
CA GLU A 174 -1.52 10.20 -0.70
C GLU A 174 -1.04 9.27 0.43
N LEU A 175 -0.70 8.03 0.09
CA LEU A 175 -0.19 7.04 1.04
C LEU A 175 1.11 7.50 1.73
N MET A 176 1.98 8.18 0.97
CA MET A 176 3.29 8.63 1.45
C MET A 176 3.26 9.99 2.13
N THR A 177 2.16 10.74 2.01
CA THR A 177 1.99 12.10 2.58
C THR A 177 2.41 12.21 4.06
N PRO A 178 2.06 11.26 4.97
CA PRO A 178 2.47 11.33 6.36
C PRO A 178 3.99 11.34 6.60
N TYR A 179 4.76 10.86 5.62
CA TYR A 179 6.23 10.75 5.69
C TYR A 179 6.96 11.82 4.88
N GLN A 180 6.24 12.72 4.21
CA GLN A 180 6.81 13.84 3.48
C GLN A 180 7.21 14.94 4.47
N ILE A 181 8.35 14.73 5.15
CA ILE A 181 8.93 15.71 6.07
C ILE A 181 9.44 16.89 5.23
N ALA A 182 8.60 17.91 5.06
CA ALA A 182 8.92 19.23 4.49
C ALA A 182 9.08 19.36 2.97
N THR A 183 8.75 18.35 2.16
CA THR A 183 8.71 18.52 0.71
C THR A 183 7.38 19.19 0.31
N HIS A 184 7.42 20.47 -0.07
CA HIS A 184 6.28 21.18 -0.70
C HIS A 184 6.06 20.74 -2.16
N ILE A 185 6.25 19.46 -2.45
CA ILE A 185 6.05 18.88 -3.78
C ILE A 185 4.55 18.59 -3.88
N ASP A 186 3.86 19.20 -4.83
CA ASP A 186 2.46 18.86 -5.12
C ASP A 186 2.35 17.56 -5.94
N GLN A 187 1.11 17.12 -6.15
CA GLN A 187 0.80 15.89 -6.89
C GLN A 187 1.45 15.86 -8.29
N GLN A 188 1.36 16.97 -9.04
CA GLN A 188 1.95 17.06 -10.39
C GLN A 188 3.47 16.99 -10.33
N SER A 189 4.09 17.77 -9.43
CA SER A 189 5.54 17.77 -9.24
C SER A 189 6.07 16.39 -8.83
N PHE A 190 5.27 15.59 -8.12
CA PHE A 190 5.62 14.22 -7.77
C PHE A 190 5.57 13.28 -8.99
N LEU A 191 4.55 13.39 -9.84
CA LEU A 191 4.49 12.66 -11.11
C LEU A 191 5.69 13.02 -12.00
N ASP A 192 5.95 14.31 -12.18
CA ASP A 192 7.04 14.83 -13.00
C ASP A 192 8.40 14.31 -12.51
N LEU A 193 8.60 14.23 -11.19
CA LEU A 193 9.80 13.64 -10.59
C LEU A 193 9.98 12.18 -10.99
N LEU A 194 8.92 11.37 -10.94
CA LEU A 194 8.99 9.96 -11.32
C LEU A 194 9.22 9.79 -12.83
N GLN A 195 8.58 10.61 -13.66
CA GLN A 195 8.81 10.61 -15.11
C GLN A 195 10.25 11.03 -15.45
N GLN A 196 10.80 12.02 -14.75
CA GLN A 196 12.20 12.40 -14.90
C GLN A 196 13.15 11.24 -14.50
N ILE A 197 12.83 10.49 -13.45
CA ILE A 197 13.61 9.28 -13.09
C ILE A 197 13.48 8.23 -14.20
N ALA A 198 12.28 8.04 -14.77
CA ALA A 198 12.05 7.13 -15.89
C ALA A 198 12.89 7.48 -17.13
N GLU A 199 12.98 8.77 -17.47
CA GLU A 199 13.83 9.28 -18.55
C GLU A 199 15.31 8.99 -18.29
N VAL A 200 15.79 9.25 -17.07
CA VAL A 200 17.18 8.95 -16.67
C VAL A 200 17.47 7.44 -16.76
N MET A 201 16.48 6.61 -16.41
CA MET A 201 16.54 5.15 -16.54
C MET A 201 16.34 4.67 -17.99
N SER A 202 16.12 5.57 -18.95
CA SER A 202 15.82 5.25 -20.36
C SER A 202 14.57 4.37 -20.54
N LEU A 203 13.63 4.43 -19.58
CA LEU A 203 12.37 3.69 -19.60
C LEU A 203 11.19 4.50 -20.15
N GLN A 204 11.38 5.77 -20.46
CA GLN A 204 10.34 6.65 -20.98
C GLN A 204 10.95 7.67 -21.97
N PRO A 205 10.74 7.50 -23.28
CA PRO A 205 11.19 8.47 -24.27
C PRO A 205 10.38 9.77 -24.22
N LEU A 206 11.06 10.91 -24.27
CA LEU A 206 10.44 12.26 -24.29
C LEU A 206 9.50 12.52 -25.48
N THR A 207 9.57 11.70 -26.52
CA THR A 207 8.81 11.91 -27.76
C THR A 207 7.44 11.24 -27.75
N GLU A 208 7.16 10.36 -26.79
CA GLU A 208 5.94 9.57 -26.74
C GLU A 208 4.90 10.19 -25.80
N GLN A 209 4.06 11.09 -26.36
CA GLN A 209 2.97 11.75 -25.63
C GLN A 209 1.98 10.79 -24.96
N GLU A 210 1.89 9.54 -25.44
CA GLU A 210 1.02 8.54 -24.81
C GLU A 210 1.49 8.08 -23.43
N LEU A 211 2.72 8.42 -23.04
CA LEU A 211 3.31 8.12 -21.75
C LEU A 211 3.20 9.27 -20.74
N ASP A 212 2.63 10.41 -21.13
CA ASP A 212 2.51 11.61 -20.27
C ASP A 212 1.70 11.34 -18.98
N ASP A 213 0.79 10.37 -18.99
CA ASP A 213 0.00 9.95 -17.82
C ASP A 213 0.48 8.63 -17.19
N TRP A 214 1.66 8.14 -17.58
CA TRP A 214 2.16 6.83 -17.22
C TRP A 214 3.56 6.92 -16.60
N VAL A 215 3.82 6.01 -15.66
CA VAL A 215 5.14 5.86 -15.03
C VAL A 215 5.51 4.37 -15.01
N PRO A 216 6.72 3.98 -15.41
CA PRO A 216 7.17 2.58 -15.32
C PRO A 216 7.09 2.04 -13.89
N VAL A 217 6.60 0.80 -13.73
CA VAL A 217 6.49 0.14 -12.42
C VAL A 217 7.87 0.03 -11.76
N GLU A 218 8.91 -0.22 -12.54
CA GLU A 218 10.29 -0.34 -12.08
C GLU A 218 10.80 0.96 -11.44
N VAL A 219 10.37 2.11 -11.96
CA VAL A 219 10.72 3.43 -11.41
C VAL A 219 10.05 3.62 -10.06
N VAL A 220 8.75 3.34 -9.98
CA VAL A 220 7.97 3.47 -8.75
C VAL A 220 8.50 2.51 -7.67
N HIS A 221 8.75 1.25 -8.03
CA HIS A 221 9.34 0.26 -7.13
C HIS A 221 10.71 0.73 -6.60
N SER A 222 11.62 1.15 -7.49
CA SER A 222 12.94 1.66 -7.10
C SER A 222 12.84 2.89 -6.18
N TRP A 223 11.90 3.80 -6.46
CA TRP A 223 11.65 4.97 -5.63
C TRP A 223 11.15 4.58 -4.23
N VAL A 224 10.13 3.72 -4.13
CA VAL A 224 9.59 3.25 -2.84
C VAL A 224 10.66 2.54 -2.02
N LYS A 225 11.44 1.65 -2.65
CA LYS A 225 12.54 0.94 -1.99
C LYS A 225 13.57 1.92 -1.42
N ARG A 226 14.01 2.91 -2.20
CA ARG A 226 14.99 3.91 -1.74
C ARG A 226 14.42 4.80 -0.63
N PHE A 227 13.14 5.16 -0.74
CA PHE A 227 12.44 5.93 0.28
C PHE A 227 12.42 5.17 1.60
N ILE A 228 11.99 3.91 1.60
CA ILE A 228 11.88 3.12 2.82
C ILE A 228 13.25 2.80 3.41
N ALA A 229 14.27 2.56 2.57
CA ALA A 229 15.65 2.38 3.01
C ALA A 229 16.19 3.64 3.72
N ALA A 230 15.89 4.83 3.20
CA ALA A 230 16.29 6.08 3.83
C ALA A 230 15.63 6.26 5.20
N GLN A 231 14.34 5.94 5.30
CA GLN A 231 13.62 5.97 6.58
C GLN A 231 14.18 4.93 7.57
N ALA A 232 14.39 3.68 7.14
CA ALA A 232 14.98 2.64 7.99
C ALA A 232 16.36 3.04 8.54
N ASN A 233 17.19 3.69 7.72
CA ASN A 233 18.47 4.24 8.16
C ASN A 233 18.29 5.36 9.18
N LEU A 234 17.32 6.27 8.99
CA LEU A 234 17.00 7.31 9.96
C LEU A 234 16.56 6.73 11.32
N PHE A 235 15.67 5.74 11.32
CA PHE A 235 15.23 5.06 12.55
C PHE A 235 16.40 4.37 13.27
N LYS A 236 17.31 3.77 12.51
CA LYS A 236 18.53 3.18 13.05
C LYS A 236 19.45 4.22 13.69
N GLU A 237 19.63 5.38 13.06
CA GLU A 237 20.45 6.48 13.60
C GLU A 237 19.83 7.10 14.87
N LEU A 238 18.51 7.11 14.99
CA LEU A 238 17.80 7.57 16.18
C LEU A 238 17.82 6.56 17.34
N GLY A 239 18.38 5.36 17.14
CA GLY A 239 18.41 4.30 18.15
C GLY A 239 17.05 3.65 18.43
N LEU A 240 16.14 3.72 17.45
CA LEU A 240 14.79 3.15 17.55
C LEU A 240 14.69 1.70 17.05
N ASN A 241 15.72 1.19 16.34
CA ASN A 241 15.84 -0.22 16.02
C ASN A 241 16.62 -0.94 17.15
N THR A 242 15.90 -1.55 18.08
CA THR A 242 16.47 -2.47 19.10
C THR A 242 16.48 -3.90 18.61
#